data_AF-A0A922YTT8-F1
#
_entry.id   AF-A0A922YTT8-F1
#
_cell.length_a   1.000
_cell.length_b   1.000
_cell.length_c   1.000
_cell.angle_alpha   90.00
_cell.angle_beta   90.00
_cell.angle_gamma   90.00
#
_symmetry.space_group_name_H-M   'P 1'
#
loop_
_entity.id
_entity.type
_entity.pdbx_description
1 polymer ?
#
loop_
_entity_poly.entity_id
_entity_poly.type
_entity_poly.pdbx_seq_one_letter_code
_entity_poly.pdbx_strand_id
1 'polypeptide(L)' 'MSNPRVPLPDPALSGPGSPQDVPPPPGSFPIDPATLPDAIRDELLAPDPVAIDTSAEELKDGL' A
#
# COMPACT_ATOMS: atom_id res chain seq x y z
N MET A 1 11.77 -13.70 43.83
CA MET A 1 10.69 -13.95 42.86
C MET A 1 10.78 -12.84 41.81
N SER A 2 11.20 -13.15 40.58
CA SER A 2 11.37 -12.15 39.52
C SER A 2 10.03 -11.97 38.82
N ASN A 3 9.50 -10.75 38.81
CA ASN A 3 8.21 -10.44 38.18
C ASN A 3 8.46 -10.21 36.67
N PRO A 4 7.84 -10.96 35.74
CA PRO A 4 8.04 -10.73 34.32
C PRO A 4 7.49 -9.36 33.95
N ARG A 5 8.38 -8.46 33.49
CA ARG A 5 7.99 -7.14 33.03
C ARG A 5 7.35 -7.30 31.65
N VAL A 6 6.02 -7.39 31.62
CA VAL A 6 5.24 -7.32 30.37
C VAL A 6 5.47 -5.92 29.80
N PRO A 7 5.98 -5.78 28.56
CA PRO A 7 6.07 -4.47 27.92
C PRO A 7 4.66 -3.87 27.84
N LEU A 8 4.50 -2.64 28.31
CA LEU A 8 3.28 -1.89 28.06
C LEU A 8 3.11 -1.78 26.53
N PRO A 9 1.89 -1.92 25.98
CA PRO A 9 1.68 -1.66 24.56
C PRO A 9 2.13 -0.23 24.25
N ASP A 10 2.95 -0.08 23.21
CA ASP A 10 3.44 1.23 22.79
C ASP A 10 2.24 2.16 22.54
N PRO A 11 2.27 3.41 23.04
CA PRO A 11 1.22 4.36 22.72
C PRO A 11 1.13 4.46 21.19
N ALA A 12 -0.09 4.45 20.65
CA ALA A 12 -0.29 4.66 19.22
C ALA A 12 0.39 5.98 18.83
N LEU A 13 1.51 5.88 18.10
CA LEU A 13 2.30 7.03 17.69
C LEU A 13 1.42 7.86 16.74
N SER A 14 0.89 8.96 17.23
CA SER A 14 0.05 9.88 16.48
C SER A 14 0.74 11.23 16.41
N GLY A 15 0.82 11.80 15.21
CA GLY A 15 1.50 13.06 14.91
C GLY A 15 2.20 13.00 13.55
N PRO A 16 2.60 14.15 13.00
CA PRO A 16 3.21 14.23 11.66
C PRO A 16 4.43 13.31 11.53
N GLY A 17 4.41 12.42 10.54
CA GLY A 17 5.47 11.42 10.33
C GLY A 17 5.23 10.12 11.10
N SER A 18 4.00 9.86 11.53
CA SER A 18 3.62 8.57 12.10
C SER A 18 3.80 7.47 11.04
N PRO A 19 4.17 6.23 11.42
CA PRO A 19 4.05 5.07 10.54
C PRO A 19 2.66 4.88 9.94
N GLN A 20 1.62 5.48 10.56
CA GLN A 20 0.25 5.52 10.04
C GLN A 20 0.07 6.51 8.88
N ASP A 21 0.91 7.54 8.79
CA ASP A 21 0.90 8.52 7.69
C ASP A 21 1.69 8.03 6.48
N VAL A 22 2.43 6.92 6.62
CA VAL A 22 3.22 6.34 5.53
C VAL A 22 2.28 5.59 4.59
N PRO A 23 2.22 5.96 3.30
CA PRO A 23 1.45 5.21 2.34
C PRO A 23 1.90 3.75 2.28
N PRO A 24 0.97 2.79 2.09
CA PRO A 24 1.32 1.39 1.91
C PRO A 24 2.31 1.21 0.76
N PRO A 25 3.28 0.29 0.86
CA PRO A 25 4.18 0.00 -0.23
C PRO A 25 3.41 -0.50 -1.47
N PRO A 26 3.95 -0.30 -2.69
CA PRO A 26 3.35 -0.81 -3.92
C PRO A 26 3.05 -2.32 -3.82
N GLY A 27 1.87 -2.73 -4.27
CA GLY A 27 1.41 -4.12 -4.21
C GLY A 27 0.95 -4.59 -2.83
N SER A 28 0.95 -3.73 -1.80
CA SER A 28 0.27 -4.04 -0.54
C SER A 28 -1.17 -3.54 -0.56
N PHE A 29 -2.09 -4.43 -0.24
CA PHE A 29 -3.52 -4.15 -0.19
C PHE A 29 -4.00 -4.22 1.26
N PRO A 30 -4.85 -3.28 1.72
CA PRO A 30 -5.41 -3.32 3.07
C PRO A 30 -6.45 -4.43 3.25
N ILE A 31 -6.70 -5.24 2.22
CA ILE A 31 -7.66 -6.35 2.19
C ILE A 31 -7.03 -7.56 1.50
N ASP A 32 -7.37 -8.77 1.97
CA ASP A 32 -6.93 -10.03 1.36
C ASP A 32 -7.66 -10.27 0.02
N PRO A 33 -6.93 -10.35 -1.12
CA PRO A 33 -7.52 -10.60 -2.43
C PRO A 33 -8.34 -11.90 -2.51
N ALA A 34 -8.03 -12.91 -1.68
CA ALA A 34 -8.77 -14.18 -1.64
C ALA A 34 -10.23 -14.01 -1.18
N THR A 35 -10.56 -12.87 -0.55
CA THR A 35 -11.92 -12.56 -0.06
C THR A 35 -12.78 -11.83 -1.08
N LEU A 36 -12.18 -11.34 -2.18
CA LEU A 36 -12.85 -10.52 -3.18
C LEU A 36 -13.52 -11.37 -4.28
N PRO A 37 -14.53 -10.85 -4.99
CA PRO A 37 -15.04 -11.47 -6.23
C PRO A 37 -13.92 -11.66 -7.26
N ASP A 38 -14.02 -12.73 -8.05
CA ASP A 38 -12.97 -13.13 -8.99
C ASP A 38 -12.57 -11.99 -9.93
N ALA A 39 -13.53 -11.25 -10.49
CA ALA A 39 -13.23 -10.12 -11.38
C ALA A 39 -12.31 -9.05 -10.75
N ILE A 40 -12.49 -8.73 -9.46
CA ILE A 40 -11.67 -7.74 -8.76
C ILE A 40 -10.32 -8.35 -8.38
N ARG A 41 -10.33 -9.61 -7.91
CA ARG A 41 -9.10 -10.33 -7.55
C ARG A 41 -8.16 -10.45 -8.75
N ASP A 42 -8.71 -10.75 -9.92
CA ASP A 42 -7.96 -10.94 -11.16
C ASP A 42 -7.28 -9.63 -11.60
N GLU A 43 -7.95 -8.48 -11.45
CA GLU A 43 -7.34 -7.17 -11.74
C GLU A 43 -6.21 -6.82 -10.75
N LEU A 44 -6.38 -7.08 -9.45
CA LEU A 44 -5.37 -6.75 -8.43
C LEU A 44 -4.11 -7.63 -8.52
N LEU A 45 -4.26 -8.88 -8.96
CA LEU A 45 -3.16 -9.83 -9.13
C LEU A 45 -2.56 -9.78 -10.54
N ALA A 46 -3.15 -9.01 -11.45
CA ALA A 46 -2.60 -8.81 -12.78
C ALA A 46 -1.21 -8.14 -12.67
N PRO A 47 -0.26 -8.51 -13.54
CA PRO A 47 0.99 -7.78 -13.66
C PRO A 47 0.72 -6.31 -13.98
N ASP A 48 1.55 -5.42 -13.43
CA ASP A 48 1.51 -4.01 -13.80
C ASP A 48 1.69 -3.85 -15.32
N PRO A 49 0.92 -2.96 -15.96
CA PRO A 49 1.11 -2.69 -17.37
C PRO A 49 2.50 -2.08 -17.61
N VAL A 50 3.00 -2.23 -18.83
CA VAL A 50 4.22 -1.54 -19.24
C VAL A 50 4.01 -0.04 -19.06
N ALA A 51 4.94 0.60 -18.35
CA ALA A 51 4.90 2.03 -18.13
C ALA A 51 4.88 2.77 -19.48
N ILE A 52 3.93 3.68 -19.64
CA ILE A 52 3.88 4.58 -20.80
C ILE A 52 5.04 5.57 -20.67
N ASP A 53 5.76 5.83 -21.77
CA ASP A 53 6.75 6.89 -21.82
C ASP A 53 6.04 8.25 -21.83
N THR A 54 5.81 8.80 -20.63
CA THR A 54 5.17 10.11 -20.47
C THR A 54 6.04 11.27 -20.97
N SER A 55 7.28 11.00 -21.40
CA SER A 55 8.13 11.99 -22.06
C SER A 55 8.00 12.00 -23.59
N ALA A 56 7.28 11.04 -24.16
CA ALA A 56 7.10 10.90 -25.61
C ALA A 56 6.49 12.16 -26.25
N GLU A 57 7.02 12.57 -27.40
CA GLU A 57 6.57 13.75 -28.16
C GLU A 57 5.07 13.68 -28.51
N GLU A 58 4.57 12.48 -28.82
CA GLU A 58 3.18 12.23 -29.21
C GLU A 58 2.17 12.49 -28.07
N LEU A 59 2.62 12.51 -26.80
CA LEU A 59 1.78 12.71 -25.62
C LEU A 59 1.79 14.15 -25.10
N LYS A 60 2.49 15.07 -25.78
CA LYS A 60 2.62 16.48 -25.37
C LYS A 60 1.46 17.37 -25.82
N ASP A 61 0.73 16.94 -26.85
CA ASP A 61 -0.40 17.67 -27.45
C ASP A 61 -1.70 17.53 -26.64
N GLY A 62 -1.62 17.13 -25.36
CA GLY A 62 -2.76 17.11 -24.44
C GLY A 62 -3.44 18.48 -24.45
N LEU A 63 -4.56 18.58 -25.18
CA LEU A 63 -5.21 19.81 -25.63
C LEU A 63 -5.26 20.93 -24.59
#